data_AF-A0A953GDM4-F1
#
_entry.id   AF-A0A953GDM4-F1
#
_cell.length_a   1.000
_cell.length_b   1.000
_cell.length_c   1.000
_cell.angle_alpha   90.00
_cell.angle_beta   90.00
_cell.angle_gamma   90.00
#
_symmetry.space_group_name_H-M   'P 1'
#
loop_
_entity.id
_entity.type
_entity.pdbx_description
1 polymer ?
#
loop_
_entity_poly.entity_id
_entity_poly.type
_entity_poly.pdbx_seq_one_letter_code
_entity_poly.pdbx_strand_id
1 'polypeptide(L)'
;MYCPNIKTLVLLFLSIGSINAQYASEKSILSVAQKSMASKNYYDALSKFKELLEFDENNEMYLYQAAEAARFHGAYGLAASYYG
;
A
#
# COMPACT_ATOMS: atom_id res chain seq x y z
N MET A 1 31.06 -16.77 38.04
CA MET A 1 30.45 -15.44 37.82
C MET A 1 30.84 -14.99 36.42
N TYR A 2 29.93 -15.07 35.45
CA TYR A 2 30.18 -14.61 34.07
C TYR A 2 29.92 -13.10 34.03
N CYS A 3 30.98 -12.29 33.89
CA CYS A 3 30.84 -10.87 33.59
C CYS A 3 30.58 -10.73 32.09
N PRO A 4 29.42 -10.20 31.65
CA PRO A 4 29.19 -9.98 30.24
C PRO A 4 30.16 -8.89 29.75
N ASN A 5 30.93 -9.22 28.71
CA ASN A 5 31.84 -8.29 28.06
C ASN A 5 31.01 -7.14 27.46
N ILE A 6 31.46 -5.87 27.61
CA ILE A 6 30.76 -4.69 27.07
C ILE A 6 30.42 -4.86 25.58
N LYS A 7 31.26 -5.61 24.85
CA LYS A 7 31.07 -5.96 23.43
C LYS A 7 29.87 -6.87 23.19
N THR A 8 29.58 -7.78 24.11
CA THR A 8 28.42 -8.69 24.04
C THR A 8 27.11 -7.96 24.34
N LEU A 9 27.15 -6.92 25.18
CA LEU A 9 25.98 -6.09 25.49
C LEU A 9 25.58 -5.17 24.30
N VAL A 10 26.57 -4.66 23.57
CA VAL A 10 26.34 -3.81 22.37
C VAL A 10 25.71 -4.61 21.22
N LEU A 11 26.07 -5.89 21.06
CA LEU A 11 25.53 -6.72 19.98
C LEU A 11 24.03 -7.04 20.16
N LEU A 12 23.54 -7.10 21.40
CA LEU A 12 22.14 -7.43 21.72
C LEU A 12 21.17 -6.27 21.45
N PHE A 13 21.67 -5.03 21.39
CA PHE A 13 20.84 -3.84 21.17
C PHE A 13 20.55 -3.55 19.69
N LEU A 14 21.32 -4.13 18.76
CA LEU A 14 21.17 -3.91 17.31
C LEU A 14 20.10 -4.79 16.66
N SER A 15 19.65 -5.86 17.31
CA SER A 15 18.62 -6.79 16.78
C SER A 15 17.17 -6.29 16.96
N ILE A 16 16.97 -5.13 17.58
CA ILE A 16 15.63 -4.53 17.75
C ILE A 16 15.36 -3.47 16.66
N GLY A 17 16.27 -3.33 15.70
CA GLY A 17 16.16 -2.44 14.55
C GLY A 17 15.03 -2.85 13.61
N SER A 18 13.85 -2.28 13.86
CA SER A 18 12.89 -1.87 12.84
C SER A 18 12.19 -3.00 12.08
N ILE A 19 11.43 -3.83 12.78
CA ILE A 19 10.27 -4.54 12.21
C ILE A 19 9.10 -3.55 12.10
N ASN A 20 9.30 -2.43 11.41
CA ASN A 20 8.25 -1.46 11.14
C ASN A 20 8.03 -1.36 9.63
N ALA A 21 7.85 -2.49 8.95
CA ALA A 21 6.92 -2.51 7.84
C ALA A 21 5.51 -2.44 8.44
N GLN A 22 5.12 -1.25 8.94
CA GLN A 22 3.76 -1.00 9.35
C GLN A 22 2.92 -1.06 8.08
N TYR A 23 2.32 -2.23 7.83
CA TYR A 23 1.34 -2.38 6.76
C TYR A 23 0.30 -1.28 6.95
N ALA A 24 0.18 -0.40 5.96
CA ALA A 24 -0.85 0.61 5.97
C ALA A 24 -2.20 -0.13 6.02
N SER A 25 -3.04 0.19 7.02
CA SER A 25 -4.37 -0.40 7.10
C SER A 25 -5.15 -0.14 5.81
N GLU A 26 -5.97 -1.10 5.37
CA GLU A 26 -6.85 -0.98 4.21
C GLU A 26 -7.60 0.37 4.19
N LYS A 27 -8.17 0.77 5.33
CA LYS A 27 -8.85 2.05 5.51
C LYS A 27 -7.95 3.28 5.25
N SER A 28 -6.69 3.21 5.67
CA SER A 28 -5.73 4.31 5.42
C SER A 28 -5.37 4.41 3.94
N ILE A 29 -5.18 3.27 3.26
CA ILE A 29 -4.89 3.22 1.83
C ILE A 29 -6.09 3.76 1.04
N LEU A 30 -7.31 3.37 1.41
CA LEU A 30 -8.55 3.90 0.83
C LEU A 30 -8.67 5.41 0.99
N SER A 31 -8.36 5.93 2.19
CA SER A 31 -8.37 7.38 2.42
C SER A 31 -7.38 8.12 1.50
N VAL A 32 -6.19 7.55 1.28
CA VAL A 32 -5.20 8.13 0.37
C VAL A 32 -5.68 8.03 -1.08
N ALA A 33 -6.17 6.87 -1.51
CA ALA A 33 -6.69 6.65 -2.87
C ALA A 33 -7.78 7.68 -3.24
N GLN A 34 -8.74 7.89 -2.33
CA GLN A 34 -9.82 8.86 -2.51
C GLN A 34 -9.31 10.31 -2.56
N LYS A 35 -8.33 10.66 -1.72
CA LYS A 35 -7.69 11.99 -1.79
C LYS A 35 -6.95 12.19 -3.11
N SER A 36 -6.28 11.17 -3.62
CA SER A 36 -5.57 11.21 -4.90
C SER A 36 -6.53 11.34 -6.08
N MET A 37 -7.68 10.65 -6.05
CA MET A 37 -8.79 10.87 -6.99
C MET A 37 -9.28 12.32 -6.96
N ALA A 38 -9.58 12.84 -5.78
CA ALA A 38 -10.06 14.23 -5.62
C ALA A 38 -9.01 15.26 -6.08
N SER A 39 -7.73 14.95 -5.90
CA SER A 39 -6.61 15.80 -6.31
C SER A 39 -6.23 15.62 -7.79
N LYS A 40 -6.97 14.79 -8.54
CA LYS A 40 -6.68 14.42 -9.94
C LYS A 40 -5.32 13.74 -10.15
N ASN A 41 -4.72 13.23 -9.08
CA ASN A 41 -3.53 12.39 -9.15
C ASN A 41 -3.97 10.94 -9.40
N TYR A 42 -4.43 10.69 -10.62
CA TYR A 42 -5.03 9.40 -10.98
C TYR A 42 -4.01 8.26 -11.03
N TYR A 43 -2.73 8.56 -11.26
CA TYR A 43 -1.65 7.57 -11.18
C TYR A 43 -1.51 7.03 -9.76
N ASP A 44 -1.42 7.91 -8.78
CA ASP A 44 -1.31 7.51 -7.37
C ASP A 44 -2.59 6.83 -6.89
N ALA A 45 -3.76 7.36 -7.27
CA ALA A 45 -5.05 6.73 -6.97
C ALA A 45 -5.11 5.28 -7.50
N LEU A 46 -4.73 5.06 -8.75
CA LEU A 46 -4.66 3.74 -9.36
C LEU A 46 -3.69 2.82 -8.61
N SER A 47 -2.51 3.32 -8.24
CA SER A 47 -1.55 2.55 -7.44
C SER A 47 -2.15 2.12 -6.09
N LYS A 48 -2.89 3.02 -5.43
CA LYS A 48 -3.52 2.71 -4.13
C LYS A 48 -4.71 1.79 -4.23
N PHE A 49 -5.51 1.86 -5.29
CA PHE A 49 -6.56 0.85 -5.52
C PHE A 49 -5.99 -0.53 -5.85
N LYS A 50 -4.83 -0.60 -6.53
CA LYS A 50 -4.11 -1.88 -6.69
C LYS A 50 -3.67 -2.45 -5.36
N GLU A 51 -3.10 -1.63 -4.48
CA GLU A 51 -2.75 -2.05 -3.11
C GLU A 51 -3.99 -2.53 -2.33
N LEU A 52 -5.16 -1.91 -2.51
CA LEU A 52 -6.41 -2.36 -1.88
C LEU A 52 -6.90 -3.72 -2.40
N LEU A 53 -6.73 -3.99 -3.69
CA LEU A 53 -7.07 -5.28 -4.29
C LEU A 53 -6.16 -6.43 -3.81
N GLU A 54 -5.00 -6.13 -3.20
CA GLU A 54 -4.19 -7.17 -2.54
C GLU A 54 -4.84 -7.69 -1.25
N PHE A 55 -5.74 -6.91 -0.62
CA PHE A 55 -6.51 -7.35 0.55
C PHE A 55 -7.76 -8.15 0.16
N ASP A 56 -8.44 -7.70 -0.90
CA ASP A 56 -9.63 -8.35 -1.48
C ASP A 56 -9.65 -8.11 -3.00
N GLU A 57 -9.18 -9.12 -3.74
CA GLU A 57 -9.03 -9.05 -5.20
C GLU A 57 -10.36 -8.96 -5.96
N ASN A 58 -11.45 -9.41 -5.34
CA ASN A 58 -12.78 -9.46 -5.94
C ASN A 58 -13.68 -8.33 -5.43
N ASN A 59 -13.12 -7.35 -4.72
CA ASN A 59 -13.89 -6.22 -4.21
C ASN A 59 -14.38 -5.35 -5.38
N GLU A 60 -15.66 -5.46 -5.70
CA GLU A 60 -16.27 -4.73 -6.82
C GLU A 60 -16.06 -3.21 -6.73
N MET A 61 -16.05 -2.66 -5.51
CA MET A 61 -15.82 -1.23 -5.29
C MET A 61 -14.38 -0.84 -5.66
N TYR A 62 -13.39 -1.63 -5.24
CA TYR A 62 -11.98 -1.34 -5.56
C TYR A 62 -11.66 -1.58 -7.04
N LEU A 63 -12.23 -2.62 -7.65
CA LEU A 63 -12.11 -2.87 -9.09
C LEU A 63 -12.68 -1.71 -9.91
N TYR A 64 -13.89 -1.26 -9.57
CA TYR A 64 -14.52 -0.12 -10.24
C TYR A 64 -13.69 1.16 -10.10
N GLN A 65 -13.22 1.48 -8.89
CA GLN A 65 -12.44 2.70 -8.67
C GLN A 65 -11.03 2.62 -9.28
N ALA A 66 -10.39 1.45 -9.33
CA ALA A 66 -9.15 1.23 -10.08
C ALA A 66 -9.37 1.46 -11.58
N ALA A 67 -10.45 0.92 -12.14
CA ALA A 67 -10.81 1.12 -13.53
C ALA A 67 -11.06 2.61 -13.85
N GLU A 68 -11.79 3.31 -12.99
CA GLU A 68 -12.08 4.72 -13.14
C GLU A 68 -10.80 5.59 -13.06
N ALA A 69 -9.93 5.34 -12.08
CA ALA A 69 -8.62 5.97 -11.98
C ALA A 69 -7.78 5.73 -13.24
N ALA A 70 -7.76 4.50 -13.76
CA ALA A 70 -7.06 4.16 -14.99
C ALA A 70 -7.64 4.92 -16.21
N ARG A 71 -8.96 5.09 -16.32
CA ARG A 71 -9.59 5.90 -17.38
C ARG A 71 -9.17 7.35 -17.32
N PHE A 72 -9.21 7.96 -16.13
CA PHE A 72 -8.81 9.36 -15.96
C PHE A 72 -7.31 9.59 -16.17
N HIS A 73 -6.48 8.57 -15.94
CA HIS A 73 -5.07 8.56 -16.29
C HIS A 73 -4.82 8.35 -17.80
N GLY A 74 -5.84 8.03 -18.60
CA GLY A 74 -5.71 7.73 -20.03
C GLY A 74 -5.25 6.30 -20.35
N ALA A 75 -5.20 5.41 -19.34
CA ALA A 75 -4.81 4.01 -19.48
C ALA A 75 -6.03 3.10 -19.78
N TYR A 76 -6.74 3.36 -20.87
CA TYR A 76 -8.03 2.70 -21.17
C TYR A 76 -7.94 1.17 -21.32
N GLY A 77 -6.82 0.65 -21.86
CA GLY A 77 -6.61 -0.81 -21.95
C GLY A 77 -6.52 -1.46 -20.57
N LEU A 78 -5.87 -0.79 -19.62
CA LEU A 78 -5.81 -1.23 -18.22
C LEU A 78 -7.15 -1.04 -17.50
N ALA A 79 -7.91 0.00 -17.81
CA ALA A 79 -9.25 0.17 -17.27
C ALA A 79 -10.18 -0.98 -17.68
N ALA A 80 -10.10 -1.43 -18.94
CA ALA A 80 -10.92 -2.53 -19.45
C ALA A 80 -10.64 -3.85 -18.73
N SER A 81 -9.39 -4.11 -18.30
CA SER A 81 -9.07 -5.34 -17.58
C SER A 81 -9.66 -5.42 -16.17
N TYR A 82 -10.14 -4.30 -15.61
CA TYR A 82 -10.80 -4.27 -14.30
C TYR A 82 -12.33 -4.43 -14.38
N TYR A 83 -12.94 -4.33 -15.56
CA TYR A 83 -14.38 -4.46 -15.75
C TYR A 83 -14.82 -5.85 -16.26
N GLY A 84 -13.86 -6.69 -16.65
CA GLY A 84 -14.10 -8.04 -17.18
C GLY A 84 -14.11 -9.07 -16.07
#